data_AF-G3J275-F1
#
_entry.id   AF-G3J275-F1
#
_cell.length_a   1.000
_cell.length_b   1.000
_cell.length_c   1.000
_cell.angle_alpha   90.00
_cell.angle_beta   90.00
_cell.angle_gamma   90.00
#
_symmetry.space_group_name_H-M   'P 1'
#
loop_
_entity.id
_entity.type
_entity.pdbx_description
1 polymer ?
#
loop_
_entity_poly.entity_id
_entity_poly.type
_entity_poly.pdbx_seq_one_letter_code
_entity_poly.pdbx_strand_id
1 'polypeptide(L)'
;MATTKILSTCFPYHHTKKSLTGLAGLLSLLLLLGGCQAVLTPEQVTTAFWEAMAEGNLDSARKYATQETQHLVTKQQNLQDATVKTGTIFIDGSNATVTTVMTLKKPENNKDLSFDTVLLKENELWKVDYQRTLNNLSNLPFGDIFKSLQAIGETINKELEQQIPLFEKQIKSFSEELIRQLDEFRRQLEKAAPPEKQKPHSNTI
;
A
#
# COMPACT_ATOMS: atom_id res chain seq x y z
N MET A 1 75.76 44.41 34.11
CA MET A 1 75.55 45.76 34.67
C MET A 1 75.03 46.62 33.51
N ALA A 2 73.84 47.22 33.67
CA ALA A 2 73.29 48.37 32.90
C ALA A 2 73.06 48.20 31.38
N THR A 3 72.06 48.75 30.68
CA THR A 3 70.66 49.19 30.85
C THR A 3 70.26 49.86 29.51
N THR A 4 68.98 49.77 29.11
CA THR A 4 68.18 50.76 28.29
C THR A 4 68.57 51.03 26.81
N LYS A 5 67.71 51.38 25.83
CA LYS A 5 66.25 51.59 25.67
C LYS A 5 65.90 51.75 24.16
N ILE A 6 64.80 51.12 23.72
CA ILE A 6 63.64 51.59 22.90
C ILE A 6 63.83 52.53 21.67
N LEU A 7 63.27 52.12 20.50
CA LEU A 7 62.36 52.87 19.59
C LEU A 7 61.81 51.86 18.52
N SER A 8 60.53 51.43 18.48
CA SER A 8 59.23 52.05 18.09
C SER A 8 58.95 52.10 16.56
N THR A 9 57.66 51.82 16.21
CA THR A 9 56.93 51.80 14.91
C THR A 9 56.95 50.45 14.13
N CYS A 10 55.86 49.89 13.56
CA CYS A 10 54.43 50.20 13.47
C CYS A 10 53.63 48.89 13.14
N PHE A 11 52.32 48.87 13.45
CA PHE A 11 51.29 47.81 13.20
C PHE A 11 51.08 47.49 11.67
N PRO A 12 50.42 46.38 11.24
CA PRO A 12 49.18 45.84 11.81
C PRO A 12 49.03 44.31 11.99
N TYR A 13 48.49 44.01 13.17
CA TYR A 13 47.42 43.08 13.52
C TYR A 13 46.56 42.49 12.38
N HIS A 14 46.62 41.18 12.19
CA HIS A 14 45.50 40.37 11.72
C HIS A 14 45.29 39.20 12.68
N HIS A 15 44.47 39.43 13.71
CA HIS A 15 44.04 38.39 14.63
C HIS A 15 42.79 37.72 14.06
N THR A 16 42.94 36.60 13.36
CA THR A 16 41.81 35.72 13.03
C THR A 16 41.29 35.09 14.32
N LYS A 17 40.29 35.73 14.95
CA LYS A 17 39.46 35.12 15.99
C LYS A 17 38.70 33.96 15.34
N LYS A 18 39.22 32.73 15.47
CA LYS A 18 38.42 31.52 15.25
C LYS A 18 37.34 31.49 16.33
N SER A 19 36.13 31.86 15.93
CA SER A 19 34.94 31.88 16.76
C SER A 19 34.60 30.46 17.22
N LEU A 20 35.00 30.14 18.45
CA LEU A 20 34.64 28.90 19.16
C LEU A 20 33.10 28.74 19.27
N THR A 21 32.36 29.84 19.11
CA THR A 21 30.91 29.93 19.17
C THR A 21 30.21 29.27 17.98
N GLY A 22 30.88 29.10 16.83
CA GLY A 22 30.29 28.45 15.65
C GLY A 22 30.17 26.93 15.78
N LEU A 23 31.09 26.30 16.51
CA LEU A 23 31.17 24.84 16.62
C LEU A 23 30.13 24.28 17.60
N ALA A 24 29.81 25.03 18.66
CA ALA A 24 28.76 24.67 19.63
C ALA A 24 27.35 24.74 19.02
N GLY A 25 27.08 25.75 18.19
CA GLY A 25 25.78 25.89 17.51
C GLY A 25 25.49 24.79 16.49
N LEU A 26 26.53 24.34 15.76
CA LEU A 26 26.39 23.26 14.78
C LEU A 26 26.13 21.90 15.46
N LEU A 27 26.72 21.66 16.63
CA LEU A 27 26.55 20.42 17.41
C LEU A 27 25.16 20.32 18.05
N SER A 28 24.58 21.45 18.52
CA SER A 28 23.19 21.49 19.03
C SER A 28 22.14 21.28 17.94
N LEU A 29 22.41 21.67 16.68
CA LEU A 29 21.48 21.44 15.57
C LEU A 29 21.43 19.96 15.15
N LEU A 30 22.55 19.24 15.26
CA LEU A 30 22.64 17.81 14.93
C LEU A 30 21.88 16.89 15.91
N LEU A 31 21.75 17.29 17.18
CA LEU A 31 21.04 16.51 18.21
C LEU A 31 19.51 16.55 18.06
N LEU A 32 18.96 17.54 17.33
CA LEU A 32 17.52 17.67 17.11
C LEU A 32 16.99 16.79 15.95
N LEU A 33 17.87 16.19 15.14
CA LEU A 33 17.49 15.22 14.11
C LEU A 33 17.39 13.77 14.63
N GLY A 34 17.62 13.54 15.92
CA GLY A 34 17.30 12.28 16.59
C GLY A 34 15.78 12.13 16.74
N GLY A 35 15.08 11.88 15.63
CA GLY A 35 13.67 11.52 15.68
C GLY A 35 13.51 10.26 16.53
N CYS A 36 12.94 10.40 17.74
CA CYS A 36 12.47 9.28 18.53
C CYS A 36 11.41 8.54 17.69
N GLN A 37 11.82 7.54 16.91
CA GLN A 37 10.88 6.53 16.46
C GLN A 37 10.43 5.78 17.70
N ALA A 38 9.27 6.13 18.22
CA ALA A 38 8.67 5.42 19.33
C ALA A 38 8.45 3.96 18.89
N VAL A 39 9.18 3.04 19.51
CA VAL A 39 8.97 1.61 19.31
C VAL A 39 7.63 1.26 19.93
N LEU A 40 6.67 0.89 19.08
CA LEU A 40 5.33 0.51 19.52
C LEU A 40 5.35 -0.82 20.26
N THR A 41 4.51 -0.95 21.29
CA THR A 41 4.30 -2.24 21.98
C THR A 41 3.53 -3.22 21.09
N PRO A 42 3.56 -4.54 21.37
CA PRO A 42 2.77 -5.51 20.62
C PRO A 42 1.29 -5.16 20.54
N GLU A 43 0.72 -4.65 21.64
CA GLU A 43 -0.66 -4.19 21.71
C GLU A 43 -0.93 -3.00 20.79
N GLN A 44 -0.05 -1.99 20.80
CA GLN A 44 -0.18 -0.82 19.94
C GLN A 44 -0.07 -1.17 18.46
N VAL A 45 0.85 -2.06 18.10
CA VAL A 45 0.99 -2.58 16.72
C VAL A 45 -0.26 -3.36 16.31
N THR A 46 -0.79 -4.20 17.21
CA THR A 46 -2.02 -4.97 16.96
C THR A 46 -3.21 -4.05 16.72
N THR A 47 -3.40 -3.07 17.58
CA THR A 47 -4.48 -2.07 17.49
C THR A 47 -4.38 -1.31 16.17
N ALA A 48 -3.22 -0.72 15.89
CA ALA A 48 -3.00 0.08 14.68
C ALA A 48 -3.16 -0.75 13.39
N PHE A 49 -2.72 -2.01 13.39
CA PHE A 49 -2.91 -2.91 12.26
C PHE A 49 -4.41 -3.14 11.97
N TRP A 50 -5.18 -3.52 12.99
CA TRP A 50 -6.59 -3.87 12.81
C TRP A 50 -7.49 -2.65 12.59
N GLU A 51 -7.17 -1.49 13.20
CA GLU A 51 -7.84 -0.22 12.88
C GLU A 51 -7.61 0.17 11.42
N ALA A 52 -6.37 0.09 10.92
CA ALA A 52 -6.07 0.34 9.51
C ALA A 52 -6.81 -0.62 8.58
N MET A 53 -6.95 -1.89 8.97
CA MET A 53 -7.77 -2.87 8.22
C MET A 53 -9.26 -2.49 8.21
N ALA A 54 -9.81 -2.05 9.35
CA ALA A 54 -11.21 -1.65 9.48
C ALA A 54 -11.54 -0.35 8.72
N GLU A 55 -10.58 0.57 8.64
CA GLU A 55 -10.66 1.80 7.84
C GLU A 55 -10.43 1.56 6.34
N GLY A 56 -9.98 0.36 5.96
CA GLY A 56 -9.60 0.05 4.59
C GLY A 56 -8.28 0.70 4.14
N ASN A 57 -7.48 1.22 5.08
CA ASN A 57 -6.17 1.81 4.84
C ASN A 57 -5.08 0.72 4.75
N LEU A 58 -5.08 -0.01 3.63
CA LEU A 58 -4.18 -1.15 3.45
C LEU A 58 -2.69 -0.77 3.46
N ASP A 59 -2.34 0.43 3.01
CA ASP A 59 -0.95 0.90 3.03
C ASP A 59 -0.45 1.12 4.46
N SER A 60 -1.31 1.62 5.36
CA SER A 60 -1.00 1.67 6.78
C SER A 60 -0.95 0.28 7.40
N ALA A 61 -1.92 -0.59 7.11
CA ALA A 61 -1.94 -1.95 7.64
C ALA A 61 -0.68 -2.74 7.24
N ARG A 62 -0.23 -2.64 5.99
CA ARG A 62 1.02 -3.27 5.51
C ARG A 62 2.24 -2.84 6.31
N LYS A 63 2.33 -1.57 6.75
CA LYS A 63 3.47 -1.10 7.56
C LYS A 63 3.57 -1.84 8.89
N TYR A 64 2.47 -2.38 9.42
CA TYR A 64 2.46 -3.13 10.66
C TYR A 64 2.60 -4.65 10.47
N ALA A 65 2.51 -5.17 9.24
CA ALA A 65 2.72 -6.58 8.95
C ALA A 65 4.21 -6.92 8.74
N THR A 66 4.58 -8.18 9.04
CA THR A 66 5.92 -8.70 8.75
C THR A 66 6.23 -8.60 7.27
N GLN A 67 7.50 -8.40 6.90
CA GLN A 67 7.89 -8.26 5.49
C GLN A 67 7.41 -9.45 4.65
N GLU A 68 7.48 -10.66 5.20
CA GLU A 68 7.04 -11.89 4.55
C GLU A 68 5.52 -11.88 4.27
N THR A 69 4.70 -11.32 5.17
CA THR A 69 3.23 -11.43 5.10
C THR A 69 2.53 -10.17 4.61
N GLN A 70 3.27 -9.08 4.36
CA GLN A 70 2.73 -7.80 3.86
C GLN A 70 1.86 -7.94 2.60
N HIS A 71 2.24 -8.82 1.68
CA HIS A 71 1.51 -9.04 0.43
C HIS A 71 0.12 -9.68 0.62
N LEU A 72 -0.09 -10.37 1.74
CA LEU A 72 -1.37 -10.99 2.10
C LEU A 72 -2.40 -9.98 2.61
N VAL A 73 -1.94 -8.78 3.03
CA VAL A 73 -2.79 -7.69 3.52
C VAL A 73 -3.62 -7.11 2.38
N THR A 74 -4.86 -7.58 2.32
CA THR A 74 -5.85 -7.28 1.28
C THR A 74 -7.15 -6.78 1.91
N LYS A 75 -7.98 -6.09 1.12
CA LYS A 75 -9.26 -5.55 1.60
C LYS A 75 -10.19 -6.69 2.03
N GLN A 76 -10.67 -6.62 3.26
CA GLN A 76 -11.65 -7.53 3.83
C GLN A 76 -12.95 -6.76 4.05
N GLN A 77 -13.95 -6.93 3.17
CA GLN A 77 -15.19 -6.13 3.21
C GLN A 77 -15.96 -6.30 4.52
N ASN A 78 -15.88 -7.49 5.11
CA ASN A 78 -16.49 -7.83 6.39
C ASN A 78 -15.86 -7.14 7.61
N LEU A 79 -14.69 -6.51 7.45
CA LEU A 79 -14.01 -5.78 8.52
C LEU A 79 -14.28 -4.28 8.50
N GLN A 80 -14.92 -3.77 7.44
CA GLN A 80 -15.16 -2.35 7.32
C GLN A 80 -15.97 -1.83 8.49
N ASP A 81 -15.52 -0.72 9.08
CA ASP A 81 -16.12 -0.08 10.25
C ASP A 81 -16.17 -0.95 11.53
N ALA A 82 -15.41 -2.04 11.57
CA ALA A 82 -15.26 -2.85 12.78
C ALA A 82 -14.53 -2.06 13.87
N THR A 83 -14.87 -2.33 15.13
CA THR A 83 -14.13 -1.77 16.27
C THR A 83 -13.22 -2.81 16.88
N VAL A 84 -12.03 -2.40 17.31
CA VAL A 84 -10.98 -3.28 17.82
C VAL A 84 -10.80 -3.03 19.32
N LYS A 85 -10.62 -4.11 20.08
CA LYS A 85 -10.16 -4.10 21.47
C LYS A 85 -9.09 -5.15 21.64
N THR A 86 -8.06 -4.83 22.41
CA THR A 86 -7.00 -5.75 22.79
C THR A 86 -7.21 -6.27 24.22
N GLY A 87 -6.66 -7.44 24.50
CA GLY A 87 -6.74 -8.12 25.79
C GLY A 87 -5.37 -8.59 26.24
N THR A 88 -5.30 -9.83 26.73
CA THR A 88 -4.08 -10.42 27.27
C THR A 88 -2.93 -10.38 26.26
N ILE A 89 -1.74 -10.03 26.75
CA ILE A 89 -0.49 -9.99 25.99
C ILE A 89 0.45 -11.04 26.55
N PHE A 90 0.96 -11.92 25.69
CA PHE A 90 2.01 -12.87 26.02
C PHE A 90 3.24 -12.59 25.14
N ILE A 91 4.42 -12.44 25.75
CA ILE A 91 5.67 -12.15 25.03
C ILE A 91 6.67 -13.26 25.36
N ASP A 92 7.22 -13.89 24.31
CA ASP A 92 8.26 -14.91 24.39
C ASP A 92 9.39 -14.59 23.40
N GLY A 93 10.43 -13.94 23.91
CA GLY A 93 11.58 -13.50 23.12
C GLY A 93 11.18 -12.55 21.98
N SER A 94 11.34 -13.02 20.74
CA SER A 94 10.98 -12.29 19.52
C SER A 94 9.55 -12.57 19.03
N ASN A 95 8.75 -13.33 19.78
CA ASN A 95 7.35 -13.60 19.47
C ASN A 95 6.47 -12.92 20.51
N ALA A 96 5.28 -12.48 20.09
CA ALA A 96 4.23 -12.08 21.00
C ALA A 96 2.87 -12.51 20.47
N THR A 97 1.92 -12.71 21.39
CA THR A 97 0.53 -12.96 21.09
C THR A 97 -0.32 -11.94 21.82
N VAL A 98 -1.26 -11.33 21.11
CA VAL A 98 -2.22 -10.36 21.67
C VAL A 98 -3.63 -10.86 21.39
N THR A 99 -4.39 -11.15 22.44
CA THR A 99 -5.82 -11.44 22.29
C THR A 99 -6.51 -10.20 21.73
N THR A 100 -7.24 -10.39 20.65
CA THR A 100 -7.92 -9.35 19.88
C THR A 100 -9.41 -9.66 19.84
N VAL A 101 -10.23 -8.68 20.22
CA VAL A 101 -11.69 -8.73 20.12
C VAL A 101 -12.13 -7.70 19.11
N MET A 102 -12.74 -8.15 18.02
CA MET A 102 -13.20 -7.30 16.93
C MET A 102 -14.72 -7.39 16.83
N THR A 103 -15.38 -6.24 16.96
CA THR A 103 -16.85 -6.12 16.80
C THR A 103 -17.15 -5.74 15.36
N LEU A 104 -17.66 -6.68 14.58
CA LEU A 104 -18.10 -6.46 13.20
C LEU A 104 -19.47 -5.78 13.20
N LYS A 105 -19.60 -4.68 12.45
CA LYS A 105 -20.91 -4.07 12.18
C LYS A 105 -21.64 -4.90 11.13
N LYS A 106 -22.85 -5.34 11.45
CA LYS A 106 -23.78 -5.92 10.47
C LYS A 106 -25.14 -5.23 10.58
N PRO A 107 -25.95 -5.22 9.50
CA PRO A 107 -27.25 -4.55 9.49
C PRO A 107 -28.22 -5.06 10.58
N GLU A 108 -28.12 -6.35 10.93
CA GLU A 108 -29.11 -7.00 11.79
C GLU A 108 -28.62 -7.18 13.23
N ASN A 109 -27.31 -7.40 13.44
CA ASN A 109 -26.70 -7.48 14.76
C ASN A 109 -25.18 -7.38 14.69
N ASN A 110 -24.58 -6.62 15.62
CA ASN A 110 -23.14 -6.61 15.79
C ASN A 110 -22.64 -8.00 16.21
N LYS A 111 -21.45 -8.37 15.76
CA LYS A 111 -20.85 -9.66 16.09
C LYS A 111 -19.43 -9.49 16.60
N ASP A 112 -19.17 -10.00 17.79
CA ASP A 112 -17.83 -10.03 18.36
C ASP A 112 -17.07 -11.28 17.90
N LEU A 113 -15.82 -11.07 17.48
CA LEU A 113 -14.86 -12.10 17.11
C LEU A 113 -13.66 -11.98 18.03
N SER A 114 -13.37 -13.02 18.80
CA SER A 114 -12.17 -13.11 19.64
C SER A 114 -11.17 -14.07 19.03
N PHE A 115 -9.93 -13.63 18.85
CA PHE A 115 -8.83 -14.43 18.29
C PHE A 115 -7.49 -13.90 18.76
N ASP A 116 -6.43 -14.68 18.54
CA ASP A 116 -5.08 -14.30 18.90
C ASP A 116 -4.32 -13.75 17.69
N THR A 117 -3.89 -12.49 17.79
CA THR A 117 -2.97 -11.86 16.84
C THR A 117 -1.55 -12.26 17.17
N VAL A 118 -0.83 -12.83 16.22
CA VAL A 118 0.56 -13.26 16.37
C VAL A 118 1.49 -12.18 15.84
N LEU A 119 2.52 -11.86 16.60
CA LEU A 119 3.53 -10.87 16.26
C LEU A 119 4.93 -11.45 16.30
N LEU A 120 5.77 -10.93 15.42
CA LEU A 120 7.20 -11.18 15.34
C LEU A 120 7.97 -9.87 15.46
N LYS A 121 9.12 -9.92 16.12
CA LYS A 121 10.04 -8.78 16.22
C LYS A 121 10.99 -8.79 15.01
N GLU A 122 10.82 -7.83 14.10
CA GLU A 122 11.68 -7.62 12.92
C GLU A 122 12.43 -6.29 13.09
N ASN A 123 13.77 -6.31 13.04
CA ASN A 123 14.60 -5.10 13.21
C ASN A 123 14.25 -4.30 14.48
N GLU A 124 14.08 -5.00 15.60
CA GLU A 124 13.64 -4.43 16.89
C GLU A 124 12.23 -3.83 16.92
N LEU A 125 11.44 -3.96 15.85
CA LEU A 125 10.06 -3.50 15.77
C LEU A 125 9.09 -4.69 15.76
N TRP A 126 8.02 -4.58 16.54
CA TRP A 126 6.94 -5.56 16.47
C TRP A 126 6.17 -5.43 15.16
N LYS A 127 5.86 -6.57 14.55
CA LYS A 127 5.10 -6.70 13.31
C LYS A 127 4.12 -7.85 13.43
N VAL A 128 2.93 -7.71 12.86
CA VAL A 128 1.93 -8.77 12.80
C VAL A 128 2.39 -9.83 11.81
N ASP A 129 2.53 -11.07 12.26
CA ASP A 129 2.62 -12.23 11.39
C ASP A 129 1.20 -12.56 10.92
N TYR A 130 0.84 -11.95 9.77
CA TYR A 130 -0.54 -11.98 9.31
C TYR A 130 -0.95 -13.38 8.86
N GLN A 131 -0.03 -14.17 8.30
CA GLN A 131 -0.31 -15.55 7.91
C GLN A 131 -0.61 -16.44 9.12
N ARG A 132 0.22 -16.39 10.19
CA ARG A 132 -0.07 -17.16 11.41
C ARG A 132 -1.36 -16.69 12.09
N THR A 133 -1.62 -15.39 12.05
CA THR A 133 -2.88 -14.82 12.58
C THR A 133 -4.11 -15.34 11.81
N LEU A 134 -4.05 -15.39 10.48
CA LEU A 134 -5.13 -15.97 9.66
C LEU A 134 -5.33 -17.47 9.91
N ASN A 135 -4.24 -18.22 10.15
CA ASN A 135 -4.33 -19.63 10.51
C ASN A 135 -5.06 -19.83 11.85
N ASN A 136 -4.84 -18.94 12.83
CA ASN A 136 -5.57 -18.96 14.10
C ASN A 136 -7.07 -18.65 13.90
N LEU A 137 -7.39 -17.68 13.04
CA LEU A 137 -8.77 -17.33 12.66
C LEU A 137 -9.49 -18.47 11.93
N SER A 138 -8.76 -19.24 11.12
CA SER A 138 -9.30 -20.34 10.30
C SER A 138 -9.82 -21.53 11.12
N ASN A 139 -9.42 -21.62 12.39
CA ASN A 139 -9.83 -22.65 13.34
C ASN A 139 -11.08 -22.27 14.15
N LEU A 140 -11.55 -21.02 14.01
CA LEU A 140 -12.80 -20.57 14.63
C LEU A 140 -14.00 -21.01 13.78
N PRO A 141 -15.19 -21.26 14.38
CA PRO A 141 -16.40 -21.70 13.68
C PRO A 141 -16.99 -20.67 12.67
N PHE A 142 -16.22 -19.63 12.34
CA PHE A 142 -16.55 -18.55 11.40
C PHE A 142 -15.43 -18.31 10.38
N GLY A 143 -14.39 -19.16 10.34
CA GLY A 143 -13.29 -19.09 9.38
C GLY A 143 -13.75 -19.20 7.92
N ASP A 144 -14.93 -19.77 7.66
CA ASP A 144 -15.51 -19.92 6.32
C ASP A 144 -15.84 -18.57 5.66
N ILE A 145 -16.08 -17.51 6.44
CA ILE A 145 -16.33 -16.16 5.91
C ILE A 145 -15.03 -15.49 5.44
N PHE A 146 -13.90 -15.78 6.08
CA PHE A 146 -12.59 -15.30 5.64
C PHE A 146 -12.00 -16.17 4.51
N LYS A 147 -12.19 -17.49 4.58
CA LYS A 147 -11.78 -18.43 3.54
C LYS A 147 -12.51 -18.20 2.22
N SER A 148 -13.80 -17.88 2.26
CA SER A 148 -14.58 -17.59 1.04
C SER A 148 -14.06 -16.36 0.28
N LEU A 149 -13.52 -15.35 0.97
CA LEU A 149 -12.94 -14.16 0.32
C LEU A 149 -11.54 -14.43 -0.26
N GLN A 150 -10.69 -15.21 0.42
CA GLN A 150 -9.39 -15.63 -0.10
C GLN A 150 -9.54 -16.55 -1.32
N ALA A 151 -10.51 -17.48 -1.28
CA ALA A 151 -10.81 -18.38 -2.39
C ALA A 151 -11.32 -17.62 -3.62
N ILE A 152 -12.15 -16.58 -3.47
CA ILE A 152 -12.60 -15.76 -4.61
C ILE A 152 -11.40 -15.04 -5.28
N GLY A 153 -10.43 -14.54 -4.50
CA GLY A 153 -9.24 -13.89 -5.04
C GLY A 153 -8.30 -14.86 -5.79
N GLU A 154 -8.06 -16.04 -5.23
CA GLU A 154 -7.22 -17.07 -5.87
C GLU A 154 -7.92 -17.72 -7.08
N THR A 155 -9.23 -17.92 -7.03
CA THR A 155 -10.03 -18.44 -8.14
C THR A 155 -10.07 -17.42 -9.28
N ILE A 156 -10.26 -16.12 -9.04
CA ILE A 156 -10.21 -15.12 -10.12
C ILE A 156 -8.85 -15.12 -10.81
N ASN A 157 -7.74 -15.25 -10.07
CA ASN A 157 -6.41 -15.23 -10.67
C ASN A 157 -6.14 -16.48 -11.54
N LYS A 158 -6.52 -17.67 -11.06
CA LYS A 158 -6.36 -18.94 -11.81
C LYS A 158 -7.35 -19.08 -12.97
N GLU A 159 -8.59 -18.66 -12.77
CA GLU A 159 -9.64 -18.70 -13.79
C GLU A 159 -9.35 -17.70 -14.91
N LEU A 160 -8.83 -16.51 -14.59
CA LEU A 160 -8.41 -15.53 -15.58
C LEU A 160 -7.18 -16.04 -16.38
N GLU A 161 -6.17 -16.63 -15.73
CA GLU A 161 -5.02 -17.23 -16.42
C GLU A 161 -5.43 -18.37 -17.37
N GLN A 162 -6.41 -19.20 -16.99
CA GLN A 162 -6.91 -20.29 -17.84
C GLN A 162 -7.88 -19.82 -18.94
N GLN A 163 -8.63 -18.73 -18.71
CA GLN A 163 -9.63 -18.23 -19.66
C GLN A 163 -9.09 -17.17 -20.64
N ILE A 164 -7.91 -16.56 -20.42
CA ILE A 164 -7.23 -15.68 -21.39
C ILE A 164 -7.19 -16.27 -22.82
N PRO A 165 -6.73 -17.52 -23.05
CA PRO A 165 -6.66 -18.07 -24.41
C PRO A 165 -8.03 -18.34 -25.05
N LEU A 166 -9.10 -18.51 -24.26
CA LEU A 166 -10.46 -18.62 -24.78
C LEU A 166 -11.04 -17.24 -25.11
N PHE A 167 -10.74 -16.24 -24.30
CA PHE A 167 -11.14 -14.86 -24.50
C PHE A 167 -10.49 -14.24 -25.75
N GLU A 168 -9.21 -14.55 -26.00
CA GLU A 168 -8.51 -14.15 -27.23
C GLU A 168 -9.17 -14.71 -28.49
N LYS A 169 -9.59 -15.98 -28.47
CA LYS A 169 -10.29 -16.61 -29.60
C LYS A 169 -11.66 -15.98 -29.83
N GLN A 170 -12.42 -15.72 -28.77
CA GLN A 170 -13.74 -15.08 -28.85
C GLN A 170 -13.65 -13.64 -29.36
N ILE A 171 -12.68 -12.85 -28.87
CA ILE A 171 -12.43 -11.48 -29.36
C ILE A 171 -12.05 -11.50 -30.83
N LYS A 172 -11.19 -12.44 -31.26
CA LYS A 172 -10.80 -12.56 -32.66
C LYS A 172 -11.99 -12.90 -33.56
N SER A 173 -12.80 -13.89 -33.19
CA SER A 173 -13.99 -14.26 -33.97
C SER A 173 -15.04 -13.14 -34.01
N PHE A 174 -15.18 -12.38 -32.91
CA PHE A 174 -16.09 -11.25 -32.85
C PHE A 174 -15.60 -10.08 -33.72
N SER A 175 -14.29 -9.81 -33.71
CA SER A 175 -13.65 -8.81 -34.57
C SER A 175 -13.81 -9.16 -36.06
N GLU A 176 -13.60 -10.43 -36.43
CA GLU A 176 -13.77 -10.91 -37.80
C GLU A 176 -15.23 -10.78 -38.29
N GLU A 177 -16.22 -11.10 -37.43
CA GLU A 177 -17.63 -10.93 -37.77
C GLU A 177 -18.04 -9.45 -37.88
N LEU A 178 -17.51 -8.57 -37.03
CA LEU A 178 -17.74 -7.12 -37.13
C LEU A 178 -17.19 -6.55 -38.44
N ILE A 179 -15.98 -6.95 -38.85
CA ILE A 179 -15.39 -6.55 -40.13
C ILE A 179 -16.27 -7.01 -41.29
N ARG A 180 -16.76 -8.26 -41.24
CA ARG A 180 -17.63 -8.83 -42.27
C ARG A 180 -18.94 -8.06 -42.40
N GLN A 181 -19.57 -7.70 -41.28
CA GLN A 181 -20.81 -6.93 -41.28
C GLN A 181 -20.61 -5.49 -41.79
N LEU A 182 -19.49 -4.84 -41.45
CA LEU A 182 -19.16 -3.52 -41.96
C LEU A 182 -18.91 -3.53 -43.48
N ASP A 183 -18.23 -4.55 -44.00
CA ASP A 183 -18.03 -4.72 -45.44
C ASP A 183 -19.34 -4.98 -46.19
N GLU A 184 -20.22 -5.79 -45.61
CA GLU A 184 -21.53 -6.07 -46.19
C GLU A 184 -22.42 -4.82 -46.21
N PHE A 185 -22.38 -4.02 -45.14
CA PHE A 185 -23.05 -2.73 -45.07
C PHE A 185 -22.49 -1.73 -46.10
N ARG A 186 -21.16 -1.66 -46.25
CA ARG A 186 -20.50 -0.83 -47.27
C ARG A 186 -20.93 -1.22 -48.69
N ARG A 187 -20.97 -2.52 -49.00
CA ARG A 187 -21.44 -3.01 -50.31
C ARG A 187 -22.90 -2.69 -50.57
N GLN A 188 -23.75 -2.71 -49.55
CA GLN A 188 -25.14 -2.29 -49.68
C GLN A 188 -25.25 -0.79 -49.98
N LEU A 189 -24.44 0.05 -49.33
CA LEU A 189 -24.39 1.49 -49.63
C LEU A 189 -23.87 1.77 -51.04
N GLU A 190 -22.84 1.06 -51.49
CA GLU A 190 -22.25 1.20 -52.82
C GLU A 190 -23.20 0.73 -53.93
N LYS A 191 -24.01 -0.30 -53.66
CA LYS A 191 -25.07 -0.77 -54.55
C LYS A 191 -26.31 0.14 -54.55
N ALA A 192 -26.56 0.87 -53.46
CA ALA A 192 -27.65 1.81 -53.31
C ALA A 192 -27.32 3.24 -53.81
N ALA A 193 -26.04 3.53 -54.08
CA ALA A 193 -25.63 4.80 -54.68
C ALA A 193 -25.98 4.84 -56.18
N PRO A 194 -26.74 5.83 -56.68
CA PRO A 194 -26.98 5.98 -58.11
C PRO A 194 -25.67 6.34 -58.86
N PRO A 195 -25.51 5.94 -60.14
CA PRO A 195 -24.33 6.34 -60.91
C PRO A 195 -24.27 7.88 -61.01
N GLU A 196 -23.10 8.43 -60.67
CA GLU A 196 -22.79 9.85 -60.79
C GLU A 196 -23.00 10.29 -62.24
N LYS A 197 -24.09 11.04 -62.50
CA LYS A 197 -24.34 11.64 -63.80
C LYS A 197 -23.28 12.72 -64.04
N GLN A 198 -22.35 12.45 -64.94
CA GLN A 198 -21.49 13.46 -65.56
C GLN A 198 -22.36 14.65 -66.02
N LYS A 199 -22.08 15.85 -65.50
CA LYS A 199 -22.70 17.10 -65.96
C LYS A 199 -22.10 17.49 -67.33
N PRO A 200 -22.91 18.02 -68.26
CA PRO A 200 -22.47 18.33 -69.62
C PRO A 200 -21.63 19.62 -69.63
N HIS A 201 -20.44 19.55 -70.24
CA HIS A 201 -19.70 20.75 -70.62
C HIS A 201 -20.42 21.34 -71.84
N SER A 202 -21.24 22.36 -71.61
CA SER A 202 -21.76 23.22 -72.65
C SER A 202 -20.60 24.10 -73.12
N ASN A 203 -20.04 23.79 -74.29
CA ASN A 203 -19.13 24.69 -74.98
C ASN A 203 -19.79 25.09 -76.30
N THR A 204 -20.23 26.35 -76.31
CA THR A 204 -20.51 27.19 -77.47
C THR A 204 -19.40 27.11 -78.52
N ILE A 205 -19.76 26.89 -79.78
CA ILE A 205 -19.62 27.81 -80.95
C ILE A 205 -20.44 27.22 -82.10
#